data_AF-A0A6P8LL87-F1
#
_entry.id   AF-A0A6P8LL87-F1
#
_cell.length_a   1.000
_cell.length_b   1.000
_cell.length_c   1.000
_cell.angle_alpha   90.00
_cell.angle_beta   90.00
_cell.angle_gamma   90.00
#
_symmetry.space_group_name_H-M   'P 1'
#
loop_
_entity.id
_entity.type
_entity.pdbx_description
1 polymer ?
#
loop_
_entity_poly.entity_id
_entity_poly.type
_entity_poly.pdbx_seq_one_letter_code
_entity_poly.pdbx_strand_id
1 'polypeptide(L)'
;MAMKRLTSLCRRFQRDKRFEAVYHAVIQEYLELGHMTKITTDHCTDDGYFLPHHSVIKESSQTTKLRVVFDGSAPTTSGVSLNYVLHTGPKLQDDLFFILLRFRSHQYVITGDVEKIYRQFLVRPDDRKFQQIVWRNSDGEVDTYQLNTVTYGLSAAPYLAIRCLKQLADDEGHRYPRAAMVLQRDFYIDDVLTGVDTKVEARSLRTELTELLTLTSLNIRKWASNDRELLRGLSEQDINDKLLLGESQTIKTLGVVWNSFDDSILYSVKINPTASRITKRTISSEIVKIYDPLGLLAPVIVRAKMLLQRLWTLKIDWDENVRFPRKTIIKTVAKVILSCGPIDE
;
A
#
# COMPACT_ATOMS: atom_id res chain seq x y z
N MET A 1 -3.93 6.07 26.14
CA MET A 1 -2.96 6.34 25.04
C MET A 1 -3.55 7.27 23.97
N ALA A 2 -4.77 7.00 23.48
CA ALA A 2 -5.42 7.79 22.42
C ALA A 2 -5.47 9.30 22.70
N MET A 3 -5.93 9.72 23.89
CA MET A 3 -5.93 11.15 24.28
C MET A 3 -4.56 11.80 24.23
N LYS A 4 -3.49 11.11 24.66
CA LYS A 4 -2.11 11.63 24.60
C LYS A 4 -1.68 11.89 23.14
N ARG A 5 -2.04 10.98 22.21
CA ARG A 5 -1.76 11.16 20.78
C ARG A 5 -2.58 12.30 20.19
N LEU A 6 -3.85 12.43 20.56
CA LEU A 6 -4.69 13.56 20.15
C LEU A 6 -4.09 14.89 20.63
N THR A 7 -3.66 15.00 21.89
CA THR A 7 -3.00 16.22 22.39
C THR A 7 -1.73 16.55 21.61
N SER A 8 -0.90 15.55 21.30
CA SER A 8 0.29 15.75 20.46
C SER A 8 -0.07 16.20 19.04
N LEU A 9 -1.14 15.67 18.48
CA LEU A 9 -1.66 16.05 17.17
C LEU A 9 -2.17 17.51 17.18
N CYS A 10 -2.90 17.92 18.22
CA CYS A 10 -3.36 19.31 18.39
C CYS A 10 -2.19 20.30 18.49
N ARG A 11 -1.09 19.94 19.17
CA ARG A 11 0.12 20.79 19.19
C ARG A 11 0.73 20.97 17.80
N ARG A 12 0.59 19.97 16.92
CA ARG A 12 1.03 20.08 15.52
C ARG A 12 0.07 20.94 14.71
N PHE A 13 -1.24 20.81 14.92
CA PHE A 13 -2.25 21.67 14.27
C PHE A 13 -2.03 23.16 14.56
N GLN A 14 -1.65 23.50 15.79
CA GLN A 14 -1.30 24.88 16.15
C GLN A 14 -0.11 25.44 15.35
N ARG A 15 0.82 24.58 14.92
CA ARG A 15 2.02 24.97 14.16
C ARG A 15 1.80 24.94 12.66
N ASP A 16 0.86 24.13 12.18
CA ASP A 16 0.60 23.90 10.75
C ASP A 16 -0.91 23.82 10.49
N LYS A 17 -1.50 24.96 10.17
CA LYS A 17 -2.93 25.11 9.87
C LYS A 17 -3.36 24.42 8.59
N ARG A 18 -2.45 24.27 7.62
CA ARG A 18 -2.75 23.51 6.39
C ARG A 18 -2.88 22.02 6.70
N PHE A 19 -1.98 21.49 7.51
CA PHE A 19 -2.05 20.10 7.96
C PHE A 19 -3.32 19.83 8.77
N GLU A 20 -3.74 20.76 9.63
CA GLU A 20 -5.02 20.69 10.37
C GLU A 20 -6.22 20.58 9.42
N ALA A 21 -6.34 21.49 8.43
CA ALA A 21 -7.44 21.49 7.47
C ALA A 21 -7.53 20.17 6.68
N VAL A 22 -6.38 19.65 6.21
CA VAL A 22 -6.35 18.37 5.48
C VAL A 22 -6.75 17.21 6.40
N TYR A 23 -6.27 17.19 7.64
CA TYR A 23 -6.63 16.12 8.59
C TYR A 23 -8.13 16.14 8.91
N HIS A 24 -8.69 17.33 9.15
CA HIS A 24 -10.12 17.50 9.40
C HIS A 24 -10.95 17.04 8.20
N ALA A 25 -10.54 17.38 6.97
CA ALA A 25 -11.22 16.91 5.76
C ALA A 25 -11.23 15.37 5.67
N VAL A 26 -10.15 14.68 6.04
CA VAL A 26 -10.15 13.20 6.08
C VAL A 26 -11.15 12.69 7.11
N ILE A 27 -11.14 13.20 8.34
CA ILE A 27 -12.07 12.73 9.39
C ILE A 27 -13.53 13.02 9.01
N GLN A 28 -13.79 14.17 8.39
CA GLN A 28 -15.10 14.54 7.89
C GLN A 28 -15.57 13.61 6.77
N GLU A 29 -14.70 13.24 5.84
CA GLU A 29 -15.00 12.23 4.80
C GLU A 29 -15.40 10.88 5.42
N TYR A 30 -14.80 10.48 6.55
CA TYR A 30 -15.22 9.26 7.26
C TYR A 30 -16.65 9.36 7.80
N LEU A 31 -17.08 10.53 8.28
CA LEU A 31 -18.45 10.75 8.77
C LEU A 31 -19.45 10.77 7.60
N GLU A 32 -19.14 11.54 6.55
CA GLU A 32 -20.03 11.72 5.39
C GLU A 32 -20.29 10.42 4.63
N LEU A 33 -19.27 9.56 4.52
CA LEU A 33 -19.39 8.24 3.90
C LEU A 33 -19.99 7.17 4.83
N GLY A 34 -20.36 7.52 6.08
CA GLY A 34 -20.87 6.55 7.06
C GLY A 34 -19.83 5.53 7.54
N HIS A 35 -18.55 5.72 7.22
CA HIS A 35 -17.44 4.88 7.67
C HIS A 35 -17.13 5.07 9.16
N MET A 36 -17.66 6.14 9.76
CA MET A 36 -17.51 6.47 11.17
C MET A 36 -18.80 7.13 11.68
N THR A 37 -19.13 6.91 12.94
CA THR A 37 -20.31 7.52 13.59
C THR A 37 -19.93 8.09 14.96
N LYS A 38 -20.52 9.23 15.32
CA LYS A 38 -20.38 9.82 16.66
C LYS A 38 -21.17 9.00 17.67
N ILE A 39 -20.56 8.66 18.81
CA ILE A 39 -21.26 7.98 19.91
C ILE A 39 -21.92 9.05 20.79
N THR A 40 -23.26 9.05 20.85
CA THR A 40 -24.02 9.77 21.87
C THR A 40 -24.03 8.94 23.14
N THR A 41 -23.55 9.52 24.23
CA THR A 41 -23.37 8.90 25.55
C THR A 41 -24.67 8.31 26.09
N ASP A 42 -24.86 7.01 25.88
CA ASP A 42 -25.69 6.08 26.70
C ASP A 42 -25.27 4.59 26.53
N HIS A 43 -24.33 4.28 25.62
CA HIS A 43 -23.85 2.93 25.33
C HIS A 43 -22.32 2.77 25.41
N CYS A 44 -21.64 3.64 26.17
CA CYS A 44 -20.21 3.45 26.44
C CYS A 44 -20.07 2.25 27.38
N THR A 45 -19.95 1.06 26.81
CA THR A 45 -19.60 -0.14 27.54
C THR A 45 -18.13 -0.04 27.95
N ASP A 46 -17.85 -0.33 29.22
CA ASP A 46 -16.48 -0.25 29.79
C ASP A 46 -15.47 -1.23 29.12
N ASP A 47 -15.91 -2.03 28.15
CA ASP A 47 -15.11 -3.04 27.46
C ASP A 47 -14.65 -2.64 26.04
N GLY A 48 -14.80 -1.36 25.65
CA GLY A 48 -14.34 -0.83 24.36
C GLY A 48 -12.82 -0.60 24.25
N TYR A 49 -12.34 -0.32 23.02
CA TYR A 49 -10.94 0.02 22.76
C TYR A 49 -10.83 1.30 21.92
N PHE A 50 -10.04 2.25 22.44
CA PHE A 50 -9.74 3.52 21.79
C PHE A 50 -8.44 3.47 20.98
N LEU A 51 -8.56 3.40 19.66
CA LEU A 51 -7.46 3.46 18.70
C LEU A 51 -6.82 4.85 18.68
N PRO A 52 -5.53 4.98 19.03
CA PRO A 52 -4.79 6.19 18.76
C PRO A 52 -4.61 6.36 17.25
N HIS A 53 -4.82 7.56 16.72
CA HIS A 53 -4.66 7.83 15.30
C HIS A 53 -3.52 8.83 15.05
N HIS A 54 -2.92 8.74 13.86
CA HIS A 54 -1.84 9.64 13.41
C HIS A 54 -1.84 9.76 11.88
N SER A 55 -1.14 10.77 11.35
CA SER A 55 -1.00 10.94 9.90
C SER A 55 0.24 10.23 9.37
N VAL A 56 0.15 9.65 8.19
CA VAL A 56 1.29 9.29 7.34
C VAL A 56 1.21 10.14 6.07
N ILE A 57 2.32 10.80 5.72
CA ILE A 57 2.42 11.58 4.49
C ILE A 57 3.01 10.70 3.40
N LYS A 58 2.29 10.49 2.30
CA LYS A 58 2.77 9.81 1.10
C LYS A 58 3.00 10.84 0.01
N GLU A 59 4.21 11.40 -0.04
CA GLU A 59 4.59 12.42 -1.03
C GLU A 59 4.46 11.95 -2.48
N SER A 60 4.52 10.62 -2.71
CA SER A 60 4.35 9.99 -4.03
C SER A 60 2.89 9.76 -4.45
N SER A 61 1.90 10.03 -3.58
CA SER A 61 0.48 9.90 -3.96
C SER A 61 0.01 11.10 -4.76
N GLN A 62 -0.57 10.86 -5.94
CA GLN A 62 -1.15 11.90 -6.79
C GLN A 62 -2.44 12.50 -6.19
N THR A 63 -3.22 11.72 -5.44
CA THR A 63 -4.60 12.09 -5.05
C THR A 63 -4.75 12.51 -3.57
N THR A 64 -4.02 11.91 -2.63
CA THR A 64 -4.13 12.28 -1.20
C THR A 64 -2.80 12.11 -0.49
N LYS A 65 -2.11 13.24 -0.27
CA LYS A 65 -0.79 13.25 0.37
C LYS A 65 -0.83 12.83 1.84
N LEU A 66 -1.98 12.89 2.51
CA LEU A 66 -2.15 12.56 3.91
C LEU A 66 -3.11 11.37 4.08
N ARG A 67 -2.67 10.35 4.80
CA ARG A 67 -3.54 9.23 5.24
C ARG A 67 -3.61 9.22 6.75
N VAL A 68 -4.81 9.04 7.30
CA VAL A 68 -5.02 8.82 8.73
C VAL A 68 -4.89 7.32 8.99
N VAL A 69 -4.00 6.96 9.92
CA VAL A 69 -3.74 5.58 10.33
C VAL A 69 -4.16 5.40 11.77
N PHE A 70 -4.93 4.35 12.03
CA PHE A 70 -5.40 3.95 13.35
C PHE A 70 -4.50 2.84 13.90
N ASP A 71 -3.93 3.06 15.09
CA ASP A 71 -2.87 2.23 15.63
C ASP A 71 -3.43 1.15 16.57
N GLY A 72 -3.71 -0.03 16.02
CA GLY A 72 -4.11 -1.20 16.81
C GLY A 72 -2.98 -1.84 17.62
N SER A 73 -1.73 -1.40 17.41
CA SER A 73 -0.54 -1.94 18.10
C SER A 73 -0.19 -1.15 19.37
N ALA A 74 -0.90 -0.07 19.66
CA ALA A 74 -0.70 0.71 20.87
C ALA A 74 -1.11 -0.11 22.12
N PRO A 75 -0.23 -0.27 23.12
CA PRO A 75 -0.60 -0.95 24.35
C PRO A 75 -1.60 -0.12 25.17
N THR A 76 -2.54 -0.81 25.82
CA THR A 76 -3.44 -0.23 26.81
C THR A 76 -2.75 -0.11 28.18
N THR A 77 -3.49 0.29 29.21
CA THR A 77 -3.03 0.30 30.61
C THR A 77 -2.66 -1.10 31.11
N SER A 78 -3.19 -2.18 30.52
CA SER A 78 -2.79 -3.56 30.84
C SER A 78 -1.49 -3.99 30.14
N GLY A 79 -0.91 -3.14 29.28
CA GLY A 79 0.26 -3.49 28.46
C GLY A 79 -0.06 -4.29 27.20
N VAL A 80 -1.32 -4.69 27.01
CA VAL A 80 -1.79 -5.46 25.84
C VAL A 80 -2.38 -4.52 24.78
N SER A 81 -2.06 -4.77 23.50
CA SER A 81 -2.62 -4.05 22.36
C SER A 81 -3.75 -4.83 21.68
N LEU A 82 -4.59 -4.14 20.90
CA LEU A 82 -5.69 -4.81 20.19
C LEU A 82 -5.15 -5.82 19.16
N ASN A 83 -4.12 -5.45 18.41
CA ASN A 83 -3.49 -6.34 17.42
C ASN A 83 -2.87 -7.60 18.03
N TYR A 84 -2.49 -7.57 19.31
CA TYR A 84 -2.00 -8.75 20.02
C TYR A 84 -3.12 -9.76 20.31
N VAL A 85 -4.33 -9.28 20.58
CA VAL A 85 -5.49 -10.12 20.94
C VAL A 85 -6.28 -10.55 19.71
N LEU A 86 -6.32 -9.71 18.67
CA LEU A 86 -7.06 -9.98 17.45
C LEU A 86 -6.53 -11.23 16.72
N HIS A 87 -7.45 -12.09 16.32
CA HIS A 87 -7.14 -13.19 15.43
C HIS A 87 -6.94 -12.67 14.00
N THR A 88 -5.70 -12.67 13.51
CA THR A 88 -5.32 -12.19 12.18
C THR A 88 -5.98 -12.95 11.02
N GLY A 89 -6.32 -14.22 11.24
CA GLY A 89 -6.73 -15.14 10.18
C GLY A 89 -5.54 -15.67 9.34
N PRO A 90 -5.75 -16.69 8.50
CA PRO A 90 -4.72 -17.24 7.62
C PRO A 90 -4.35 -16.26 6.50
N LYS A 91 -3.13 -16.39 5.95
CA LYS A 91 -2.73 -15.63 4.76
C LYS A 91 -3.50 -16.15 3.54
N LEU A 92 -4.49 -15.37 3.06
CA LEU A 92 -5.28 -15.70 1.86
C LEU A 92 -4.67 -15.17 0.56
N GLN A 93 -3.73 -14.24 0.66
CA GLN A 93 -3.11 -13.58 -0.46
C GLN A 93 -1.97 -14.43 -1.02
N ASP A 94 -1.98 -14.63 -2.33
CA ASP A 94 -0.86 -15.24 -3.03
C ASP A 94 0.42 -14.40 -2.88
N ASP A 95 1.57 -15.06 -3.05
CA ASP A 95 2.83 -14.33 -3.14
C ASP A 95 2.80 -13.39 -4.36
N LEU A 96 3.28 -12.15 -4.17
CA LEU A 96 3.39 -11.18 -5.26
C LEU A 96 4.18 -11.76 -6.44
N PHE A 97 5.17 -12.62 -6.19
CA PHE A 97 5.90 -13.33 -7.22
C PHE A 97 4.97 -14.08 -8.18
N PHE A 98 4.00 -14.85 -7.67
CA PHE A 98 3.08 -15.61 -8.49
C PHE A 98 2.10 -14.72 -9.25
N ILE A 99 1.61 -13.65 -8.61
CA ILE A 99 0.73 -12.67 -9.25
C ILE A 99 1.47 -12.00 -10.42
N LEU A 100 2.71 -11.55 -10.20
CA LEU A 100 3.52 -10.93 -11.25
C LEU A 100 3.86 -11.91 -12.37
N LEU A 101 4.16 -13.18 -12.05
CA LEU A 101 4.44 -14.20 -13.07
C LEU A 101 3.22 -14.44 -13.97
N ARG A 102 2.02 -14.57 -13.37
CA ARG A 102 0.76 -14.71 -14.12
C ARG A 102 0.48 -13.47 -14.96
N PHE A 103 0.55 -12.29 -14.34
CA PHE A 103 0.39 -11.01 -15.02
C PHE A 103 1.29 -10.90 -16.25
N ARG A 104 2.57 -11.30 -16.14
CA ARG A 104 3.53 -11.27 -17.25
C ARG A 104 3.39 -12.39 -18.27
N SER A 105 2.53 -13.39 -18.02
CA SER A 105 2.28 -14.47 -18.98
C SER A 105 1.27 -14.09 -20.07
N HIS A 106 0.53 -12.99 -19.89
CA HIS A 106 -0.54 -12.57 -20.80
C HIS A 106 -0.05 -11.60 -21.87
N GLN A 107 -0.67 -11.68 -23.06
CA GLN A 107 -0.40 -10.74 -24.16
C GLN A 107 -1.00 -9.35 -23.92
N TYR A 108 -2.20 -9.28 -23.37
CA TYR A 108 -2.90 -8.04 -23.06
C TYR A 108 -3.18 -7.97 -21.57
N VAL A 109 -2.62 -6.98 -20.90
CA VAL A 109 -2.70 -6.85 -19.45
C VAL A 109 -3.50 -5.62 -19.04
N ILE A 110 -4.19 -5.74 -17.90
CA ILE A 110 -4.97 -4.67 -17.30
C ILE A 110 -4.65 -4.62 -15.81
N THR A 111 -4.45 -3.40 -15.31
CA THR A 111 -4.27 -3.16 -13.88
C THR A 111 -5.20 -2.06 -13.40
N GLY A 112 -5.43 -1.99 -12.09
CA GLY A 112 -6.19 -0.93 -11.45
C GLY A 112 -6.09 -0.98 -9.92
N ASP A 113 -6.54 0.09 -9.28
CA ASP A 113 -6.51 0.32 -7.83
C ASP A 113 -7.95 0.39 -7.32
N VAL A 114 -8.35 -0.50 -6.42
CA VAL A 114 -9.69 -0.47 -5.80
C VAL A 114 -9.71 0.62 -4.74
N GLU A 115 -10.57 1.62 -4.97
CA GLU A 115 -10.67 2.78 -4.09
C GLU A 115 -11.10 2.36 -2.68
N LYS A 116 -10.26 2.69 -1.69
CA LYS A 116 -10.57 2.60 -0.26
C LYS A 116 -11.04 1.19 0.15
N ILE A 117 -10.52 0.13 -0.46
CA ILE A 117 -11.00 -1.26 -0.30
C ILE A 117 -11.41 -1.64 1.13
N TYR A 118 -10.57 -1.37 2.14
CA TYR A 118 -10.87 -1.68 3.54
C TYR A 118 -12.16 -1.01 4.04
N ARG A 119 -12.38 0.25 3.64
CA ARG A 119 -13.52 1.05 4.10
C ARG A 119 -14.85 0.62 3.46
N GLN A 120 -14.83 -0.28 2.48
CA GLN A 120 -16.03 -0.72 1.75
C GLN A 120 -16.74 -1.88 2.44
N PHE A 121 -16.13 -2.46 3.50
CA PHE A 121 -16.70 -3.58 4.24
C PHE A 121 -17.06 -3.17 5.67
N LEU A 122 -18.32 -3.37 6.06
CA LEU A 122 -18.78 -3.10 7.42
C LEU A 122 -18.26 -4.13 8.41
N VAL A 123 -17.85 -3.65 9.59
CA VAL A 123 -17.60 -4.48 10.77
C VAL A 123 -18.94 -4.73 11.47
N ARG A 124 -19.10 -5.91 12.06
CA ARG A 124 -20.27 -6.27 12.85
C ARG A 124 -20.49 -5.24 13.97
N PRO A 125 -21.72 -4.73 14.19
CA PRO A 125 -21.98 -3.69 15.19
C PRO A 125 -21.38 -3.96 16.58
N ASP A 126 -21.47 -5.21 17.06
CA ASP A 126 -20.96 -5.63 18.37
C ASP A 126 -19.43 -5.51 18.51
N ASP A 127 -18.69 -5.63 17.40
CA ASP A 127 -17.23 -5.59 17.38
C ASP A 127 -16.69 -4.17 17.18
N ARG A 128 -17.53 -3.24 16.69
CA ARG A 128 -17.11 -1.86 16.42
C ARG A 128 -16.66 -1.13 17.69
N LYS A 129 -17.08 -1.57 18.89
CA LYS A 129 -16.64 -0.99 20.17
C LYS A 129 -15.13 -1.09 20.39
N PHE A 130 -14.46 -2.02 19.69
CA PHE A 130 -13.01 -2.13 19.70
C PHE A 130 -12.30 -1.20 18.69
N GLN A 131 -13.08 -0.44 17.90
CA GLN A 131 -12.57 0.50 16.90
C GLN A 131 -13.01 1.95 17.20
N GLN A 132 -12.94 2.37 18.46
CA GLN A 132 -13.31 3.73 18.86
C GLN A 132 -12.14 4.69 18.69
N ILE A 133 -12.42 5.97 18.45
CA ILE A 133 -11.42 7.04 18.41
C ILE A 133 -11.93 8.26 19.16
N VAL A 134 -11.00 9.12 19.58
CA VAL A 134 -11.30 10.43 20.16
C VAL A 134 -10.91 11.50 19.16
N TRP A 135 -11.82 12.43 18.87
CA TRP A 135 -11.57 13.50 17.90
C TRP A 135 -12.19 14.82 18.38
N ARG A 136 -11.60 15.95 17.98
CA ARG A 136 -12.13 17.27 18.31
C ARG A 136 -13.16 17.70 17.28
N ASN A 137 -14.36 18.00 17.73
CA ASN A 137 -15.40 18.57 16.88
C ASN A 137 -15.11 20.04 16.54
N SER A 138 -16.00 20.64 15.75
CA SER A 138 -15.92 22.04 15.30
C SER A 138 -15.90 23.04 16.47
N ASP A 139 -16.53 22.70 17.59
CA ASP A 139 -16.62 23.52 18.80
C ASP A 139 -15.36 23.37 19.69
N GLY A 140 -14.43 22.49 19.30
CA GLY A 140 -13.19 22.22 20.01
C GLY A 140 -13.33 21.21 21.16
N GLU A 141 -14.53 20.67 21.37
CA GLU A 141 -14.80 19.62 22.34
C GLU A 141 -14.31 18.26 21.85
N VAL A 142 -13.90 17.40 22.78
CA VAL A 142 -13.44 16.04 22.43
C VAL A 142 -14.61 15.09 22.50
N ASP A 143 -15.00 14.58 21.34
CA ASP A 143 -16.05 13.59 21.17
C ASP A 143 -15.46 12.20 20.93
N THR A 144 -16.28 11.18 21.22
CA THR A 144 -15.97 9.80 20.88
C THR A 144 -16.69 9.39 19.59
N TYR A 145 -15.94 8.73 18.73
CA TYR A 145 -16.43 8.20 17.47
C TYR A 145 -16.11 6.71 17.37
N GLN A 146 -16.86 6.02 16.53
CA GLN A 146 -16.73 4.59 16.27
C GLN A 146 -16.55 4.36 14.77
N LEU A 147 -15.52 3.60 14.40
CA LEU A 147 -15.29 3.20 13.01
C LEU A 147 -16.20 2.01 12.65
N ASN A 148 -16.96 2.17 11.58
CA ASN A 148 -17.97 1.21 11.14
C ASN A 148 -17.44 0.14 10.19
N THR A 149 -16.30 0.41 9.56
CA THR A 149 -15.75 -0.41 8.47
C THR A 149 -14.40 -1.00 8.82
N VAL A 150 -13.95 -1.98 8.02
CA VAL A 150 -12.63 -2.59 8.21
C VAL A 150 -11.58 -1.49 8.12
N THR A 151 -10.76 -1.40 9.17
CA THR A 151 -9.87 -0.26 9.37
C THR A 151 -8.41 -0.66 9.19
N TYR A 152 -7.71 0.07 8.34
CA TYR A 152 -6.27 -0.11 8.16
C TYR A 152 -5.50 0.18 9.45
N GLY A 153 -4.53 -0.69 9.77
CA GLY A 153 -3.73 -0.64 11.00
C GLY A 153 -4.11 -1.71 12.03
N LEU A 154 -5.18 -2.47 11.77
CA LEU A 154 -5.52 -3.68 12.51
C LEU A 154 -4.92 -4.93 11.84
N SER A 155 -4.47 -5.90 12.64
CA SER A 155 -3.83 -7.13 12.15
C SER A 155 -4.76 -7.95 11.26
N ALA A 156 -6.05 -8.04 11.60
CA ALA A 156 -7.04 -8.80 10.83
C ALA A 156 -7.54 -8.10 9.56
N ALA A 157 -7.26 -6.80 9.36
CA ALA A 157 -7.84 -6.03 8.26
C ALA A 157 -7.51 -6.57 6.85
N PRO A 158 -6.26 -6.99 6.54
CA PRO A 158 -5.92 -7.61 5.25
C PRO A 158 -6.73 -8.88 4.98
N TYR A 159 -6.84 -9.76 5.99
CA TYR A 159 -7.62 -10.99 5.87
C TYR A 159 -9.09 -10.68 5.57
N LEU A 160 -9.70 -9.77 6.34
CA LEU A 160 -11.12 -9.42 6.19
C LEU A 160 -11.41 -8.86 4.79
N ALA A 161 -10.62 -7.89 4.31
CA ALA A 161 -10.84 -7.28 3.00
C ALA A 161 -10.71 -8.30 1.86
N ILE A 162 -9.67 -9.14 1.89
CA ILE A 162 -9.45 -10.17 0.86
C ILE A 162 -10.53 -11.25 0.93
N ARG A 163 -10.92 -11.66 2.14
CA ARG A 163 -11.96 -12.68 2.33
C ARG A 163 -13.32 -12.18 1.82
N CYS A 164 -13.63 -10.90 1.98
CA CYS A 164 -14.83 -10.28 1.41
C CYS A 164 -14.79 -10.23 -0.13
N LEU A 165 -13.64 -9.89 -0.73
CA LEU A 165 -13.49 -10.00 -2.20
C LEU A 165 -13.71 -11.42 -2.71
N LYS A 166 -13.14 -12.42 -2.03
CA LYS A 166 -13.36 -13.83 -2.38
C LYS A 166 -14.82 -14.24 -2.20
N GLN A 167 -15.48 -13.76 -1.14
CA GLN A 167 -16.91 -13.99 -0.94
C GLN A 167 -17.76 -13.43 -2.08
N LEU A 168 -17.44 -12.22 -2.57
CA LEU A 168 -18.14 -11.62 -3.71
C LEU A 168 -18.01 -12.49 -4.96
N ALA A 169 -16.85 -13.08 -5.21
CA ALA A 169 -16.66 -14.03 -6.30
C ALA A 169 -17.48 -15.31 -6.09
N ASP A 170 -17.61 -15.80 -4.86
CA ASP A 170 -18.41 -16.99 -4.55
C ASP A 170 -19.92 -16.72 -4.71
N ASP A 171 -20.39 -15.55 -4.27
CA ASP A 171 -21.82 -15.19 -4.26
C ASP A 171 -22.32 -14.81 -5.67
N GLU A 172 -21.62 -13.90 -6.35
CA GLU A 172 -22.08 -13.28 -7.61
C GLU A 172 -21.26 -13.71 -8.83
N GLY A 173 -20.13 -14.40 -8.62
CA GLY A 173 -19.19 -14.71 -9.70
C GLY A 173 -19.72 -15.65 -10.77
N HIS A 174 -20.79 -16.39 -10.49
CA HIS A 174 -21.47 -17.23 -11.50
C HIS A 174 -21.98 -16.44 -12.71
N ARG A 175 -22.27 -15.14 -12.53
CA ARG A 175 -22.69 -14.22 -13.61
C ARG A 175 -21.50 -13.61 -14.36
N TYR A 176 -20.32 -13.61 -13.74
CA TYR A 176 -19.11 -12.92 -14.18
C TYR A 176 -17.88 -13.82 -14.03
N PRO A 177 -17.82 -14.96 -14.74
CA PRO A 177 -16.86 -16.03 -14.45
C PRO A 177 -15.40 -15.59 -14.62
N ARG A 178 -15.10 -14.66 -15.54
CA ARG A 178 -13.73 -14.16 -15.73
C ARG A 178 -13.33 -13.24 -14.57
N ALA A 179 -14.22 -12.33 -14.19
CA ALA A 179 -13.98 -11.44 -13.05
C ALA A 179 -13.88 -12.21 -11.73
N ALA A 180 -14.70 -13.23 -11.53
CA ALA A 180 -14.64 -14.10 -10.36
C ALA A 180 -13.27 -14.77 -10.20
N MET A 181 -12.69 -15.26 -11.30
CA MET A 181 -11.34 -15.83 -11.29
C MET A 181 -10.29 -14.78 -10.89
N VAL A 182 -10.41 -13.55 -11.40
CA VAL A 182 -9.52 -12.44 -11.05
C VAL A 182 -9.62 -12.09 -9.56
N LEU A 183 -10.83 -11.98 -8.99
CA LEU A 183 -11.04 -11.71 -7.56
C LEU A 183 -10.41 -12.78 -6.66
N GLN A 184 -10.37 -14.03 -7.13
CA GLN A 184 -9.79 -15.15 -6.38
C GLN A 184 -8.26 -15.18 -6.40
N ARG A 185 -7.63 -14.70 -7.49
CA ARG A 185 -6.23 -15.02 -7.79
C ARG A 185 -5.32 -13.83 -8.11
N ASP A 186 -5.85 -12.74 -8.66
CA ASP A 186 -5.03 -11.71 -9.32
C ASP A 186 -5.09 -10.35 -8.62
N PHE A 187 -5.61 -10.32 -7.40
CA PHE A 187 -5.53 -9.17 -6.49
C PHE A 187 -4.30 -9.23 -5.59
N TYR A 188 -3.56 -8.12 -5.55
CA TYR A 188 -2.56 -7.82 -4.54
C TYR A 188 -3.00 -6.65 -3.67
N ILE A 189 -3.61 -6.94 -2.51
CA ILE A 189 -4.20 -5.95 -1.60
C ILE A 189 -5.30 -5.14 -2.32
N ASP A 190 -5.02 -3.89 -2.66
CA ASP A 190 -5.89 -2.95 -3.38
C ASP A 190 -5.65 -2.95 -4.89
N ASP A 191 -4.55 -3.53 -5.37
CA ASP A 191 -4.19 -3.55 -6.79
C ASP A 191 -4.69 -4.84 -7.47
N VAL A 192 -5.36 -4.70 -8.61
CA VAL A 192 -5.63 -5.82 -9.53
C VAL A 192 -4.55 -5.86 -10.61
N LEU A 193 -4.00 -7.06 -10.87
CA LEU A 193 -2.95 -7.31 -11.85
C LEU A 193 -3.31 -8.54 -12.68
N THR A 194 -4.03 -8.34 -13.78
CA THR A 194 -4.58 -9.42 -14.59
C THR A 194 -4.28 -9.26 -16.08
N GLY A 195 -4.53 -10.29 -16.88
CA GLY A 195 -4.46 -10.19 -18.32
C GLY A 195 -5.14 -11.38 -19.01
N VAL A 196 -5.13 -11.33 -20.34
CA VAL A 196 -5.64 -12.36 -21.26
C VAL A 196 -4.89 -12.27 -22.59
N ASP A 197 -5.17 -13.19 -23.51
CA ASP A 197 -4.37 -13.32 -24.75
C ASP A 197 -4.97 -12.56 -25.94
N THR A 198 -6.22 -12.09 -25.85
CA THR A 198 -6.87 -11.31 -26.91
C THR A 198 -7.45 -9.98 -26.41
N LYS A 199 -7.44 -8.95 -27.27
CA LYS A 199 -8.05 -7.64 -26.94
C LYS A 199 -9.54 -7.73 -26.64
N VAL A 200 -10.25 -8.62 -27.33
CA VAL A 200 -11.70 -8.79 -27.16
C VAL A 200 -11.99 -9.33 -25.76
N GLU A 201 -11.27 -10.38 -25.34
CA GLU A 201 -11.37 -10.91 -23.99
C GLU A 201 -10.98 -9.87 -22.94
N ALA A 202 -9.96 -9.06 -23.21
CA ALA A 202 -9.49 -8.06 -22.24
C ALA A 202 -10.57 -6.99 -21.99
N ARG A 203 -11.27 -6.55 -23.05
CA ARG A 203 -12.41 -5.64 -22.93
C ARG A 203 -13.55 -6.29 -22.15
N SER A 204 -13.90 -7.54 -22.46
CA SER A 204 -14.95 -8.25 -21.74
C SER A 204 -14.60 -8.47 -20.27
N LEU A 205 -13.35 -8.83 -19.97
CA LEU A 205 -12.86 -8.99 -18.60
C LEU A 205 -12.97 -7.68 -17.82
N ARG A 206 -12.54 -6.55 -18.41
CA ARG A 206 -12.66 -5.23 -17.79
C ARG A 206 -14.12 -4.90 -17.44
N THR A 207 -15.03 -5.15 -18.38
CA THR A 207 -16.46 -4.92 -18.19
C THR A 207 -17.01 -5.81 -17.07
N GLU A 208 -16.79 -7.13 -17.12
CA GLU A 208 -17.24 -8.04 -16.07
C GLU A 208 -16.68 -7.66 -14.69
N LEU A 209 -15.41 -7.27 -14.64
CA LEU A 209 -14.76 -6.87 -13.39
C LEU A 209 -15.38 -5.61 -12.81
N THR A 210 -15.70 -4.63 -13.67
CA THR A 210 -16.34 -3.39 -13.27
C THR A 210 -17.76 -3.66 -12.77
N GLU A 211 -18.53 -4.47 -13.51
CA GLU A 211 -19.91 -4.83 -13.16
C GLU A 211 -19.99 -5.61 -11.85
N LEU A 212 -19.13 -6.63 -11.67
CA LEU A 212 -19.09 -7.44 -10.45
C LEU A 212 -18.72 -6.60 -9.21
N LEU A 213 -17.73 -5.74 -9.31
CA LEU A 213 -17.28 -4.90 -8.19
C LEU A 213 -18.33 -3.83 -7.82
N THR A 214 -19.05 -3.30 -8.81
CA THR A 214 -20.11 -2.30 -8.58
C THR A 214 -21.25 -2.85 -7.71
N LEU A 215 -21.48 -4.16 -7.69
CA LEU A 215 -22.47 -4.82 -6.81
C LEU A 215 -22.17 -4.59 -5.32
N THR A 216 -20.92 -4.32 -4.96
CA THR A 216 -20.48 -4.07 -3.58
C THR A 216 -19.95 -2.66 -3.37
N SER A 217 -20.29 -1.72 -4.25
CA SER A 217 -19.78 -0.34 -4.23
C SER A 217 -18.25 -0.24 -4.31
N LEU A 218 -17.59 -1.29 -4.79
CA LEU A 218 -16.16 -1.28 -5.08
C LEU A 218 -15.94 -0.62 -6.45
N ASN A 219 -15.08 0.39 -6.48
CA ASN A 219 -14.74 1.11 -7.71
C ASN A 219 -13.25 0.97 -8.01
N ILE A 220 -12.91 0.58 -9.24
CA ILE A 220 -11.52 0.55 -9.70
C ILE A 220 -11.17 1.89 -10.34
N ARG A 221 -10.03 2.44 -9.93
CA ARG A 221 -9.42 3.65 -10.48
C ARG A 221 -8.02 3.36 -10.98
N LYS A 222 -7.38 4.37 -11.58
CA LYS A 222 -5.99 4.29 -12.09
C LYS A 222 -5.76 3.09 -13.01
N TRP A 223 -6.74 2.80 -13.85
CA TRP A 223 -6.66 1.81 -14.89
C TRP A 223 -5.42 2.02 -15.76
N ALA A 224 -4.71 0.94 -16.02
CA ALA A 224 -3.57 0.93 -16.93
C ALA A 224 -3.60 -0.35 -17.77
N SER A 225 -3.08 -0.26 -18.99
CA SER A 225 -2.99 -1.40 -19.91
C SER A 225 -1.85 -1.19 -20.89
N ASN A 226 -1.26 -2.29 -21.38
CA ASN A 226 -0.29 -2.25 -22.47
C ASN A 226 -0.90 -1.92 -23.83
N ASP A 227 -2.23 -1.83 -23.93
CA ASP A 227 -2.93 -1.39 -25.12
C ASP A 227 -3.93 -0.27 -24.78
N ARG A 228 -3.72 0.92 -25.36
CA ARG A 228 -4.56 2.10 -25.12
C ARG A 228 -6.00 1.93 -25.57
N GLU A 229 -6.29 1.02 -26.49
CA GLU A 229 -7.68 0.75 -26.88
C GLU A 229 -8.48 0.08 -25.76
N LEU A 230 -7.80 -0.61 -24.83
CA LEU A 230 -8.40 -1.20 -23.64
C LEU A 230 -8.75 -0.17 -22.56
N LEU A 231 -8.32 1.08 -22.73
CA LEU A 231 -8.63 2.19 -21.82
C LEU A 231 -9.72 3.11 -22.38
N ARG A 232 -10.15 2.91 -23.64
CA ARG A 232 -11.23 3.72 -24.22
C ARG A 232 -12.53 3.56 -23.42
N GLY A 233 -13.24 4.68 -23.26
CA GLY A 233 -14.49 4.78 -22.52
C GLY A 233 -14.34 4.97 -21.01
N LEU A 234 -13.11 4.94 -20.48
CA LEU A 234 -12.82 5.31 -19.09
C LEU A 234 -12.61 6.82 -18.97
N SER A 235 -12.86 7.36 -17.79
CA SER A 235 -12.55 8.77 -17.51
C SER A 235 -11.04 8.99 -17.47
N GLU A 236 -10.55 10.14 -17.96
CA GLU A 236 -9.11 10.45 -17.90
C GLU A 236 -8.56 10.47 -16.46
N GLN A 237 -9.42 10.77 -15.48
CA GLN A 237 -9.05 10.79 -14.06
C GLN A 237 -8.83 9.38 -13.49
N ASP A 238 -9.45 8.37 -14.11
CA ASP A 238 -9.33 6.98 -13.73
C ASP A 238 -8.26 6.25 -14.53
N ILE A 239 -7.48 6.92 -15.39
CA ILE A 239 -6.39 6.30 -16.17
C ILE A 239 -5.04 6.67 -15.55
N ASN A 240 -4.11 5.72 -15.53
CA ASN A 240 -2.73 5.96 -15.11
C ASN A 240 -1.74 5.20 -16.00
N ASP A 241 -0.83 5.91 -16.67
CA ASP A 241 0.16 5.27 -17.56
C ASP A 241 1.29 4.54 -16.80
N LYS A 242 1.40 4.69 -15.47
CA LYS A 242 2.47 4.06 -14.67
C LYS A 242 1.93 3.43 -13.38
N LEU A 243 2.14 2.13 -13.21
CA LEU A 243 1.80 1.41 -11.99
C LEU A 243 3.06 1.12 -11.17
N LEU A 244 3.04 1.45 -9.87
CA LEU A 244 4.04 0.99 -8.93
C LEU A 244 3.65 -0.42 -8.46
N LEU A 245 4.47 -1.41 -8.75
CA LEU A 245 4.25 -2.79 -8.36
C LEU A 245 4.81 -3.05 -6.95
N GLY A 246 3.91 -3.38 -6.01
CA GLY A 246 4.25 -3.80 -4.65
C GLY A 246 4.23 -2.70 -3.58
N GLU A 247 4.54 -3.09 -2.33
CA GLU A 247 4.43 -2.20 -1.18
C GLU A 247 5.49 -1.09 -1.16
N SER A 248 5.14 0.09 -1.66
CA SER A 248 5.77 1.34 -1.22
C SER A 248 4.95 1.95 -0.08
N GLN A 249 4.87 1.23 1.04
CA GLN A 249 4.37 1.81 2.30
C GLN A 249 5.39 2.80 2.91
N THR A 250 6.65 2.76 2.45
CA THR A 250 7.70 3.71 2.83
C THR A 250 8.38 4.31 1.61
N ILE A 251 8.50 5.64 1.59
CA ILE A 251 9.14 6.51 0.57
C ILE A 251 10.62 6.15 0.26
N LYS A 252 11.16 5.06 0.82
CA LYS A 252 12.59 4.74 0.87
C LYS A 252 13.00 3.43 0.18
N THR A 253 12.08 2.60 -0.29
CA THR A 253 12.39 1.36 -1.04
C THR A 253 12.41 1.60 -2.55
N LEU A 254 13.35 0.96 -3.23
CA LEU A 254 13.43 0.89 -4.69
C LEU A 254 12.27 0.01 -5.15
N GLY A 255 11.19 0.63 -5.63
CA GLY A 255 10.00 -0.08 -6.08
C GLY A 255 10.17 -0.65 -7.49
N VAL A 256 9.49 -1.77 -7.73
CA VAL A 256 9.23 -2.26 -9.08
C VAL A 256 8.16 -1.37 -9.69
N VAL A 257 8.33 -0.96 -10.94
CA VAL A 257 7.38 -0.11 -11.67
C VAL A 257 7.07 -0.80 -12.98
N TRP A 258 5.79 -0.91 -13.31
CA TRP A 258 5.40 -1.32 -14.66
C TRP A 258 5.05 -0.08 -15.48
N ASN A 259 5.72 0.06 -16.62
CA ASN A 259 5.42 1.06 -17.63
C ASN A 259 4.52 0.41 -18.67
N SER A 260 3.26 0.86 -18.71
CA SER A 260 2.27 0.25 -19.58
C SER A 260 2.52 0.59 -21.07
N PHE A 261 3.16 1.72 -21.37
CA PHE A 261 3.40 2.11 -22.77
C PHE A 261 4.40 1.18 -23.48
N ASP A 262 5.51 0.88 -22.82
CA ASP A 262 6.57 0.01 -23.38
C ASP A 262 6.42 -1.46 -22.93
N ASP A 263 5.36 -1.76 -22.17
CA ASP A 263 5.15 -3.03 -21.47
C ASP A 263 6.40 -3.57 -20.75
N SER A 264 7.07 -2.70 -20.00
CA SER A 264 8.37 -2.99 -19.37
C SER A 264 8.33 -2.89 -17.85
N ILE A 265 9.08 -3.78 -17.20
CA ILE A 265 9.34 -3.70 -15.76
C ILE A 265 10.58 -2.83 -15.56
N LEU A 266 10.39 -1.74 -14.83
CA LEU A 266 11.40 -0.76 -14.50
C LEU A 266 11.70 -0.79 -13.00
N TYR A 267 12.95 -0.52 -12.65
CA TYR A 267 13.37 -0.38 -11.26
C TYR A 267 13.82 1.06 -11.02
N SER A 268 13.16 1.76 -10.10
CA SER A 268 13.50 3.15 -9.82
C SER A 268 14.58 3.24 -8.74
N VAL A 269 15.71 3.87 -9.08
CA VAL A 269 16.83 4.07 -8.13
C VAL A 269 17.08 5.53 -7.81
N LYS A 270 16.75 5.91 -6.56
CA LYS A 270 17.14 7.20 -5.98
C LYS A 270 18.53 7.09 -5.39
N ILE A 271 19.55 7.37 -6.20
CA ILE A 271 20.92 7.51 -5.73
C ILE A 271 21.04 8.88 -5.05
N ASN A 272 21.40 8.91 -3.76
CA ASN A 272 21.71 10.16 -3.08
C ASN A 272 23.21 10.50 -3.26
N PRO A 273 23.59 11.41 -4.17
CA PRO A 273 24.99 11.59 -4.57
C PRO A 273 25.82 12.33 -3.50
N THR A 274 25.17 12.96 -2.53
CA THR A 274 25.75 13.92 -1.58
C THR A 274 26.13 13.30 -0.23
N ALA A 275 26.08 11.98 -0.07
CA ALA A 275 26.53 11.33 1.16
C ALA A 275 28.05 11.55 1.37
N SER A 276 28.39 12.49 2.25
CA SER A 276 29.78 12.88 2.57
C SER A 276 30.59 11.73 3.16
N ARG A 277 29.92 10.73 3.74
CA ARG A 277 30.52 9.55 4.36
C ARG A 277 29.83 8.28 3.86
N ILE A 278 30.61 7.33 3.36
CA ILE A 278 30.11 6.01 2.96
C ILE A 278 30.57 5.03 4.02
N THR A 279 29.63 4.37 4.68
CA THR A 279 29.92 3.38 5.72
C THR A 279 29.37 2.02 5.35
N LYS A 280 29.80 0.96 6.04
CA LYS A 280 29.21 -0.36 5.91
C LYS A 280 27.69 -0.33 6.17
N ARG A 281 27.25 0.48 7.15
CA ARG A 281 25.83 0.70 7.46
C ARG A 281 25.08 1.34 6.30
N THR A 282 25.62 2.38 5.66
CA THR A 282 24.93 3.01 4.53
C THR A 282 24.82 2.06 3.34
N ILE A 283 25.88 1.30 3.03
CA ILE A 283 25.86 0.30 1.95
C ILE A 283 24.81 -0.77 2.22
N SER A 284 24.79 -1.34 3.43
CA SER A 284 23.79 -2.34 3.82
C SER A 284 22.38 -1.79 3.72
N SER A 285 22.15 -0.54 4.14
CA SER A 285 20.86 0.13 4.04
C SER A 285 20.42 0.29 2.59
N GLU A 286 21.32 0.69 1.68
CA GLU A 286 20.98 0.78 0.25
C GLU A 286 20.65 -0.58 -0.38
N ILE A 287 21.37 -1.65 -0.01
CA ILE A 287 21.08 -3.01 -0.52
C ILE A 287 19.68 -3.46 -0.09
N VAL A 288 19.31 -3.26 1.18
CA VAL A 288 18.01 -3.68 1.73
C VAL A 288 16.85 -2.91 1.09
N LYS A 289 17.10 -1.72 0.54
CA LYS A 289 16.08 -0.97 -0.19
C LYS A 289 15.74 -1.57 -1.55
N ILE A 290 16.57 -2.44 -2.12
CA ILE A 290 16.30 -3.09 -3.41
C ILE A 290 15.17 -4.10 -3.21
N TYR A 291 13.95 -3.75 -3.64
CA TYR A 291 12.83 -4.68 -3.68
C TYR A 291 12.79 -5.36 -5.05
N ASP A 292 13.03 -6.67 -5.08
CA ASP A 292 13.12 -7.47 -6.31
C ASP A 292 12.33 -8.77 -6.19
N PRO A 293 10.99 -8.70 -6.23
CA PRO A 293 10.11 -9.86 -6.05
C PRO A 293 10.33 -10.94 -7.12
N LEU A 294 10.72 -10.56 -8.34
CA LEU A 294 10.95 -11.49 -9.46
C LEU A 294 12.39 -12.02 -9.53
N GLY A 295 13.33 -11.48 -8.73
CA GLY A 295 14.73 -11.87 -8.79
C GLY A 295 15.48 -11.38 -10.04
N LEU A 296 14.93 -10.43 -10.81
CA LEU A 296 15.54 -9.96 -12.07
C LEU A 296 16.84 -9.18 -11.82
N LEU A 297 16.97 -8.57 -10.64
CA LEU A 297 18.17 -7.87 -10.20
C LEU A 297 19.11 -8.77 -9.38
N ALA A 298 18.88 -10.08 -9.32
CA ALA A 298 19.73 -10.99 -8.55
C ALA A 298 21.24 -10.86 -8.86
N PRO A 299 21.70 -10.75 -10.14
CA PRO A 299 23.12 -10.54 -10.43
C PRO A 299 23.69 -9.24 -9.84
N VAL A 300 22.86 -8.20 -9.76
CA VAL A 300 23.21 -6.89 -9.18
C VAL A 300 23.31 -6.99 -7.66
N ILE A 301 22.29 -7.59 -7.04
CA ILE A 301 22.17 -7.75 -5.59
C ILE A 301 23.31 -8.62 -5.06
N VAL A 302 23.66 -9.70 -5.77
CA VAL A 302 24.79 -10.57 -5.39
C VAL A 302 26.10 -9.81 -5.39
N ARG A 303 26.40 -9.02 -6.43
CA ARG A 303 27.62 -8.18 -6.47
C ARG A 303 27.67 -7.19 -5.31
N ALA A 304 26.53 -6.58 -4.96
CA ALA A 304 26.45 -5.67 -3.81
C ALA A 304 26.66 -6.41 -2.47
N LYS A 305 26.09 -7.61 -2.30
CA LYS A 305 26.32 -8.46 -1.12
C LYS A 305 27.76 -8.94 -1.00
N MET A 306 28.44 -9.26 -2.11
CA MET A 306 29.86 -9.60 -2.13
C MET A 306 30.73 -8.42 -1.68
N LEU A 307 30.40 -7.18 -2.07
CA LEU A 307 31.08 -5.99 -1.55
C LEU A 307 30.90 -5.89 -0.03
N LEU A 308 29.67 -6.07 0.46
CA LEU A 308 29.39 -6.05 1.90
C LEU A 308 30.21 -7.12 2.64
N GLN A 309 30.28 -8.35 2.10
CA GLN A 309 31.09 -9.44 2.63
C GLN A 309 32.60 -9.11 2.67
N ARG A 310 33.13 -8.42 1.66
CA ARG A 310 34.53 -7.95 1.67
C ARG A 310 34.78 -6.95 2.79
N LEU A 311 33.86 -6.01 3.02
CA LEU A 311 33.96 -5.06 4.14
C LEU A 311 33.97 -5.77 5.50
N TRP A 312 33.18 -6.84 5.65
CA TRP A 312 33.20 -7.71 6.83
C TRP A 312 34.56 -8.39 7.03
N THR A 313 35.14 -8.91 5.94
CA THR A 313 36.44 -9.60 5.98
C THR A 313 37.57 -8.64 6.36
N LEU A 314 37.47 -7.36 5.94
CA LEU A 314 38.40 -6.30 6.30
C LEU A 314 38.22 -5.77 7.73
N LYS A 315 37.27 -6.32 8.50
CA LYS A 315 36.94 -5.91 9.87
C LYS A 315 36.63 -4.40 10.01
N ILE A 316 36.08 -3.79 8.94
CA ILE A 316 35.66 -2.38 8.95
C ILE A 316 34.40 -2.26 9.83
N ASP A 317 34.40 -1.29 10.73
CA ASP A 317 33.26 -1.07 11.63
C ASP A 317 32.04 -0.49 10.90
N TRP A 318 30.85 -0.65 11.51
CA TRP A 318 29.57 -0.24 10.91
C TRP A 318 29.54 1.21 10.44
N ASP A 319 30.13 2.06 11.25
CA ASP A 319 30.17 3.51 11.09
C ASP A 319 31.59 3.99 10.79
N GLU A 320 32.47 3.12 10.32
CA GLU A 320 33.77 3.51 9.80
C GLU A 320 33.66 3.94 8.33
N ASN A 321 34.44 4.95 7.94
CA ASN A 321 34.43 5.45 6.57
C ASN A 321 35.18 4.49 5.63
N VAL A 322 34.50 4.04 4.59
CA VAL A 322 35.04 3.10 3.62
C VAL A 322 35.96 3.85 2.65
N ARG A 323 37.27 3.52 2.64
CA ARG A 323 38.29 4.19 1.78
C ARG A 323 38.37 3.68 0.34
N PHE A 324 37.47 2.80 -0.11
CA PHE A 324 37.44 2.38 -1.52
C PHE A 324 37.20 3.59 -2.46
N PRO A 325 37.76 3.61 -3.68
CA PRO A 325 37.44 4.67 -4.62
C PRO A 325 35.94 4.70 -4.87
N ARG A 326 35.28 5.80 -4.48
CA ARG A 326 33.83 6.05 -4.62
C ARG A 326 33.29 5.67 -6.01
N LYS A 327 34.11 5.87 -7.04
CA LYS A 327 33.80 5.53 -8.44
C LYS A 327 33.56 4.03 -8.65
N THR A 328 34.16 3.13 -7.87
CA THR A 328 34.00 1.67 -8.06
C THR A 328 32.71 1.16 -7.42
N ILE A 329 32.37 1.59 -6.20
CA ILE A 329 31.12 1.17 -5.54
C ILE A 329 29.91 1.77 -6.27
N ILE A 330 29.97 3.05 -6.62
CA ILE A 330 28.89 3.75 -7.31
C ILE A 330 28.81 3.29 -8.78
N LYS A 331 29.91 3.04 -9.50
CA LYS A 331 29.81 2.39 -10.82
C LYS A 331 29.34 0.93 -10.69
N THR A 332 29.73 0.15 -9.69
CA THR A 332 29.25 -1.24 -9.59
C THR A 332 27.76 -1.31 -9.23
N VAL A 333 27.20 -0.33 -8.52
CA VAL A 333 25.76 -0.27 -8.24
C VAL A 333 25.02 0.43 -9.40
N ALA A 334 25.45 1.62 -9.81
CA ALA A 334 24.79 2.41 -10.86
C ALA A 334 25.02 1.86 -12.28
N LYS A 335 26.22 1.41 -12.65
CA LYS A 335 26.51 0.85 -13.98
C LYS A 335 25.90 -0.53 -14.17
N VAL A 336 25.60 -1.26 -13.08
CA VAL A 336 24.92 -2.56 -13.15
C VAL A 336 23.39 -2.40 -13.15
N ILE A 337 22.86 -1.32 -12.57
CA ILE A 337 21.44 -0.93 -12.70
C ILE A 337 21.16 -0.29 -14.08
N LEU A 338 22.08 0.52 -14.61
CA LEU A 338 21.93 1.22 -15.90
C LEU A 338 22.29 0.36 -17.12
N SER A 339 23.00 -0.76 -16.95
CA SER A 339 23.34 -1.69 -18.05
C SER A 339 22.18 -2.61 -18.48
N CYS A 340 20.98 -2.40 -17.94
CA CYS A 340 19.75 -3.09 -18.35
C CYS A 340 18.85 -2.20 -19.24
N GLY A 341 19.34 -1.05 -19.71
CA GLY A 341 18.72 -0.32 -20.82
C GLY A 341 18.92 -1.04 -22.15
N PRO A 342 18.12 -0.73 -23.19
CA PRO A 342 18.15 -1.44 -24.46
C PRO A 342 19.57 -1.48 -25.01
N ILE A 343 19.98 -2.68 -25.43
CA ILE A 343 21.12 -2.85 -26.32
C ILE A 343 20.59 -2.33 -27.66
N ASP A 344 20.81 -1.06 -27.94
CA ASP A 344 20.65 -0.52 -29.28
C ASP A 344 21.66 -1.28 -30.17
N GLU A 345 21.14 -2.06 -31.12
CA GLU A 345 21.89 -2.58 -32.27
C GLU A 345 22.24 -1.45 -33.25
#